data_AF-A0A967U6Y3-F1
#
_entry.id   AF-A0A967U6Y3-F1
#
_cell.length_a   1.000
_cell.length_b   1.000
_cell.length_c   1.000
_cell.angle_alpha   90.00
_cell.angle_beta   90.00
_cell.angle_gamma   90.00
#
_symmetry.space_group_name_H-M   'P 1'
#
loop_
_entity.id
_entity.type
_entity.pdbx_description
1 polymer ?
#
loop_
_entity_poly.entity_id
_entity_poly.type
_entity_poly.pdbx_seq_one_letter_code
_entity_poly.pdbx_strand_id
1 'polypeptide(L)'
;MTGYSVTSVDDTTFEARRGGSRIFLRVVPHTAGDHPELGETDVRKFSVDFQESRGDRGLLVTEKYSPFMVYDRERRDPRMRFITRERLQQFVDGLSLG
;
A
#
# COMPACT_ATOMS: atom_id res chain seq x y z
N MET A 1 19.85 10.38 -14.47
CA MET A 1 20.03 10.43 -13.00
C MET A 1 19.08 9.41 -12.38
N THR A 2 19.54 8.18 -12.13
CA THR A 2 18.74 7.11 -11.51
C THR A 2 18.74 7.26 -9.99
N GLY A 3 18.15 8.36 -9.51
CA GLY A 3 17.90 8.57 -8.09
C GLY A 3 16.61 7.88 -7.68
N TYR A 4 16.69 6.98 -6.70
CA TYR A 4 15.55 6.57 -5.89
C TYR A 4 15.68 7.25 -4.53
N SER A 5 14.59 7.83 -4.03
CA SER A 5 14.54 8.41 -2.70
C SER A 5 13.26 8.00 -2.00
N VAL A 6 13.33 7.74 -0.71
CA VAL A 6 12.17 7.55 0.16
C VAL A 6 12.28 8.55 1.30
N THR A 7 11.19 9.27 1.57
CA THR A 7 11.10 10.19 2.71
C THR A 7 9.91 9.79 3.55
N SER A 8 10.07 9.73 4.87
CA SER A 8 8.94 9.56 5.79
C SER A 8 8.17 10.89 5.88
N VAL A 9 6.85 10.79 5.77
CA VAL A 9 5.90 11.88 6.05
C VAL A 9 5.44 11.77 7.51
N ASP A 10 5.17 10.53 7.93
CA ASP A 10 4.90 10.14 9.31
C ASP A 10 5.42 8.70 9.54
N ASP A 11 5.17 8.15 10.73
CA ASP A 11 5.64 6.81 11.15
C ASP A 11 5.21 5.67 10.22
N THR A 12 4.12 5.86 9.48
CA THR A 12 3.49 4.84 8.63
C THR A 12 3.35 5.27 7.17
N THR A 13 3.61 6.52 6.86
CA THR A 13 3.40 7.13 5.54
C THR A 13 4.72 7.62 4.96
N PHE A 14 4.96 7.28 3.71
CA PHE A 14 6.19 7.57 2.99
C PHE A 14 5.89 8.13 1.60
N GLU A 15 6.77 9.01 1.13
CA GLU A 15 6.84 9.40 -0.26
C GLU A 15 8.11 8.82 -0.89
N ALA A 16 7.93 8.00 -1.91
CA ALA A 16 9.03 7.52 -2.74
C ALA A 16 9.06 8.27 -4.09
N ARG A 17 10.26 8.52 -4.60
CA ARG A 17 10.48 9.09 -5.95
C ARG A 17 11.38 8.18 -6.77
N ARG A 18 11.00 7.93 -8.02
CA ARG A 18 11.81 7.20 -8.99
C ARG A 18 11.51 7.70 -10.39
N GLY A 19 12.53 8.16 -11.12
CA GLY A 19 12.40 8.52 -12.53
C GLY A 19 11.31 9.56 -12.83
N GLY A 20 11.15 10.55 -11.94
CA GLY A 20 10.10 11.57 -12.06
C GLY A 20 8.73 11.17 -11.50
N SER A 21 8.49 9.88 -11.24
CA SER A 21 7.25 9.42 -10.60
C SER A 21 7.31 9.57 -9.08
N ARG A 22 6.19 10.01 -8.49
CA ARG A 22 5.95 10.08 -7.04
C ARG A 22 5.03 8.94 -6.63
N ILE A 23 5.45 8.18 -5.63
CA ILE A 23 4.71 7.06 -5.07
C ILE A 23 4.37 7.41 -3.63
N PHE A 24 3.07 7.46 -3.34
CA PHE A 24 2.56 7.55 -1.98
C PHE A 24 2.47 6.14 -1.40
N LEU A 25 3.09 5.90 -0.26
CA LEU A 25 3.11 4.61 0.39
C LEU A 25 2.57 4.74 1.82
N ARG A 26 1.66 3.84 2.19
CA ARG A 26 1.19 3.69 3.57
C ARG A 26 1.37 2.26 4.03
N VAL A 27 1.87 2.10 5.25
CA VAL A 27 1.92 0.82 5.97
C VAL A 27 0.80 0.80 7.00
N VAL A 28 -0.04 -0.23 6.95
CA VAL A 28 -1.03 -0.50 8.00
C VAL A 28 -0.56 -1.73 8.79
N PRO A 29 -0.05 -1.55 10.02
CA PRO A 29 0.43 -2.67 10.82
C PRO A 29 -0.72 -3.57 11.28
N HIS A 30 -0.41 -4.83 11.58
CA HIS A 30 -1.30 -5.76 12.27
C HIS A 30 -0.80 -5.94 13.70
N THR A 31 -1.57 -5.49 14.69
CA THR A 31 -1.23 -5.63 16.11
C THR A 31 -1.95 -6.80 16.77
N ALA A 32 -1.41 -7.29 17.89
CA ALA A 32 -2.04 -8.37 18.64
C ALA A 32 -3.45 -7.96 19.12
N GLY A 33 -4.45 -8.76 18.77
CA GLY A 33 -5.86 -8.48 19.06
C GLY A 33 -6.61 -7.77 17.94
N ASP A 34 -5.93 -7.36 16.87
CA ASP A 34 -6.59 -6.81 15.69
C ASP A 34 -7.43 -7.86 14.97
N HIS A 35 -8.46 -7.38 14.28
CA HIS A 35 -9.11 -8.20 13.26
C HIS A 35 -8.11 -8.51 12.13
N PRO A 36 -8.06 -9.77 11.63
CA PRO A 36 -7.05 -10.19 10.64
C PRO A 36 -7.26 -9.57 9.25
N GLU A 37 -8.47 -9.13 8.93
CA GLU A 37 -8.79 -8.44 7.68
C GLU A 37 -8.57 -6.92 7.80
N LEU A 38 -8.06 -6.29 6.74
CA LEU A 38 -7.88 -4.84 6.66
C LEU A 38 -9.22 -4.12 6.78
N GLY A 39 -9.29 -3.11 7.66
CA GLY A 39 -10.54 -2.39 7.91
C GLY A 39 -10.97 -1.49 6.75
N GLU A 40 -12.27 -1.36 6.55
CA GLU A 40 -12.85 -0.44 5.57
C GLU A 40 -12.40 1.01 5.80
N THR A 41 -12.29 1.42 7.06
CA THR A 41 -11.79 2.75 7.44
C THR A 41 -10.37 2.99 6.95
N ASP A 42 -9.49 1.98 7.02
CA ASP A 42 -8.12 2.09 6.55
C ASP A 42 -8.05 2.21 5.02
N VAL A 43 -8.85 1.41 4.31
CA VAL A 43 -8.98 1.48 2.84
C VAL A 43 -9.46 2.86 2.38
N ARG A 44 -10.47 3.40 3.07
CA ARG A 44 -11.01 4.73 2.78
C ARG A 44 -10.02 5.83 3.12
N LYS A 45 -9.34 5.75 4.26
CA LYS A 45 -8.34 6.74 4.68
C LYS A 45 -7.19 6.78 3.69
N PHE A 46 -6.61 5.62 3.34
CA PHE A 46 -5.57 5.53 2.32
C PHE A 46 -6.01 6.12 0.98
N SER A 47 -7.24 5.84 0.57
CA SER A 47 -7.81 6.37 -0.66
C SER A 47 -7.85 7.90 -0.70
N VAL A 48 -8.24 8.54 0.41
CA VAL A 48 -8.30 10.00 0.53
C VAL A 48 -6.89 10.58 0.53
N ASP A 49 -6.03 10.07 1.41
CA ASP A 49 -4.68 10.58 1.60
C ASP A 49 -3.84 10.44 0.32
N PHE A 50 -4.06 9.38 -0.47
CA PHE A 50 -3.44 9.25 -1.79
C PHE A 50 -3.87 10.38 -2.75
N GLN A 51 -5.16 10.71 -2.84
CA GLN A 51 -5.60 11.80 -3.72
C GLN A 51 -5.02 13.15 -3.27
N GLU A 52 -4.92 13.38 -1.97
CA GLU A 52 -4.34 14.60 -1.39
C GLU A 52 -2.83 14.70 -1.63
N SER A 53 -2.11 13.58 -1.59
CA SER A 53 -0.65 13.53 -1.83
C SER A 53 -0.23 13.96 -3.24
N ARG A 54 -1.17 13.92 -4.21
CA ARG A 54 -0.91 14.11 -5.64
C ARG A 54 0.18 13.16 -6.19
N GLY A 55 0.29 11.97 -5.60
CA GLY A 55 1.17 10.92 -6.10
C GLY A 55 0.67 10.33 -7.43
N ASP A 56 1.58 9.83 -8.24
CA ASP A 56 1.25 9.11 -9.48
C ASP A 56 0.76 7.68 -9.20
N ARG A 57 1.23 7.10 -8.10
CA ARG A 57 0.81 5.78 -7.60
C ARG A 57 0.64 5.78 -6.09
N GLY A 58 -0.34 5.03 -5.62
CA GLY A 58 -0.59 4.77 -4.21
C GLY A 58 -0.35 3.29 -3.89
N LEU A 59 0.39 3.01 -2.84
CA LEU A 59 0.62 1.66 -2.31
C LEU A 59 0.19 1.61 -0.84
N LEU A 60 -0.76 0.72 -0.52
CA LEU A 60 -1.01 0.32 0.86
C LEU A 60 -0.35 -1.03 1.08
N VAL A 61 0.49 -1.16 2.10
CA VAL A 61 1.13 -2.42 2.48
C VAL A 61 0.64 -2.83 3.85
N THR A 62 0.23 -4.09 4.02
CA THR A 62 -0.27 -4.58 5.31
C THR A 62 -0.09 -6.08 5.45
N GLU A 63 0.10 -6.52 6.70
CA GLU A 63 0.11 -7.94 7.09
C GLU A 63 -1.30 -8.50 7.32
N LYS A 64 -2.35 -7.68 7.11
CA LYS A 64 -3.76 -8.06 7.14
C LYS A 64 -4.24 -8.59 5.79
N TYR A 65 -5.28 -9.42 5.83
CA TYR A 65 -5.93 -9.96 4.63
C TYR A 65 -6.77 -8.90 3.89
N SER A 66 -6.92 -9.06 2.57
CA SER A 66 -7.75 -8.17 1.76
C SER A 66 -9.24 -8.38 2.01
N PRO A 67 -10.02 -7.33 2.35
CA PRO A 67 -11.47 -7.37 2.21
C PRO A 67 -11.86 -7.32 0.72
N PHE A 68 -13.09 -7.74 0.40
CA PHE A 68 -13.61 -7.74 -0.97
C PHE A 68 -13.56 -6.36 -1.64
N MET A 69 -13.82 -5.30 -0.88
CA MET A 69 -13.87 -3.92 -1.39
C MET A 69 -12.55 -3.42 -2.00
N VAL A 70 -11.41 -4.02 -1.65
CA VAL A 70 -10.10 -3.67 -2.22
C VAL A 70 -10.08 -3.92 -3.72
N TYR A 71 -10.65 -5.04 -4.19
CA TYR A 71 -10.67 -5.38 -5.62
C TYR A 71 -11.47 -4.35 -6.43
N ASP A 72 -12.63 -3.93 -5.91
CA ASP A 72 -13.42 -2.86 -6.52
C ASP A 72 -12.65 -1.54 -6.53
N ARG A 73 -11.89 -1.26 -5.47
CA ARG A 73 -11.12 -0.02 -5.37
C ARG A 73 -9.99 0.04 -6.39
N GLU A 74 -9.22 -1.05 -6.54
CA GLU A 74 -8.15 -1.18 -7.54
C GLU A 74 -8.70 -1.11 -8.97
N ARG A 75 -9.88 -1.70 -9.20
CA ARG A 75 -10.56 -1.62 -10.50
C ARG A 75 -10.98 -0.19 -10.84
N ARG A 76 -11.48 0.57 -9.85
CA ARG A 76 -11.95 1.96 -10.04
C ARG A 76 -10.81 2.95 -10.24
N ASP A 77 -9.67 2.76 -9.57
CA ASP A 77 -8.49 3.61 -9.75
C ASP A 77 -7.21 2.75 -9.75
N PRO A 78 -6.73 2.36 -10.94
CA PRO A 78 -5.57 1.49 -11.11
C PRO A 78 -4.24 2.04 -10.59
N ARG A 79 -4.20 3.32 -10.19
CA ARG A 79 -3.02 3.94 -9.58
C ARG A 79 -2.84 3.47 -8.13
N MET A 80 -3.91 3.01 -7.48
CA MET A 80 -3.84 2.42 -6.15
C MET A 80 -3.64 0.92 -6.23
N ARG A 81 -2.72 0.40 -5.42
CA ARG A 81 -2.55 -1.03 -5.17
C ARG A 81 -2.49 -1.32 -3.68
N PHE A 82 -3.07 -2.45 -3.32
CA PHE A 82 -3.08 -2.97 -1.96
C PHE A 82 -2.20 -4.23 -1.94
N ILE A 83 -1.14 -4.19 -1.15
CA ILE A 83 -0.20 -5.27 -0.94
C ILE A 83 -0.54 -5.88 0.42
N THR A 84 -1.59 -6.69 0.43
CA THR A 84 -2.13 -7.40 1.58
C THR A 84 -1.32 -8.65 1.88
N ARG A 85 -1.59 -9.28 3.03
CA ARG A 85 -0.86 -10.45 3.53
C ARG A 85 -0.63 -11.52 2.47
N GLU A 86 -1.69 -11.95 1.81
CA GLU A 86 -1.65 -13.02 0.81
C GLU A 86 -0.79 -12.63 -0.41
N ARG A 87 -0.78 -11.34 -0.79
CA ARG A 87 0.06 -10.84 -1.88
C ARG A 87 1.52 -10.71 -1.45
N LEU A 88 1.79 -10.30 -0.20
CA LEU A 88 3.13 -10.29 0.38
C LEU A 88 3.70 -11.71 0.49
N GLN A 89 2.89 -12.66 0.96
CA GLN A 89 3.27 -14.07 1.03
C GLN A 89 3.61 -14.61 -0.36
N GLN A 90 2.74 -14.42 -1.36
CA GLN A 90 3.02 -14.80 -2.74
C GLN A 90 4.32 -14.18 -3.28
N PHE A 91 4.58 -12.91 -2.97
CA PHE A 91 5.83 -12.26 -3.36
C PHE A 91 7.06 -12.91 -2.71
N VAL A 92 7.02 -13.16 -1.40
CA VAL A 92 8.12 -13.80 -0.66
C VAL A 92 8.32 -15.25 -1.12
N ASP A 93 7.23 -16.00 -1.31
CA ASP A 93 7.26 -17.38 -1.80
C ASP A 93 7.87 -17.45 -3.22
N GLY A 94 7.60 -16.46 -4.07
CA GLY A 94 8.21 -16.35 -5.39
C GLY A 94 9.72 -16.08 -5.36
N LEU A 95 10.27 -15.57 -4.25
CA LEU A 95 11.72 -15.39 -4.06
C LEU A 95 12.40 -16.64 -3.50
N SER A 96 11.66 -17.47 -2.76
CA SER A 96 12.20 -18.66 -2.09
C SER A 96 12.17 -19.91 -2.96
N LEU A 97 11.28 -19.97 -3.96
CA LEU A 97 11.13 -21.08 -4.91
C LEU A 97 11.97 -20.93 -6.20
N GLY A 98 13.17 -20.37 -6.09
CA GLY A 98 14.10 -20.18 -7.22
C GLY A 98 14.32 -21.42 -8.08
#